data_AF-A0A7C3J0R6-F1
#
_entry.id   AF-A0A7C3J0R6-F1
#
_cell.length_a   1.000
_cell.length_b   1.000
_cell.length_c   1.000
_cell.angle_alpha   90.00
_cell.angle_beta   90.00
_cell.angle_gamma   90.00
#
_symmetry.space_group_name_H-M   'P 1'
#
loop_
_entity.id
_entity.type
_entity.pdbx_description
1 polymer ?
#
loop_
_entity_poly.entity_id
_entity_poly.type
_entity_poly.pdbx_seq_one_letter_code
_entity_poly.pdbx_strand_id
1 'polypeptide(L)'
;MSETKQNDPKTRSKFNIWIQAFRPFAYSASVIPVILAAMLALTYNSEGTNWFLFPVILICAVLFHTGANLVSEYFDYKNQVDKPDTFGSSRVLVEGLLLPKQVLNAGIIAFALGFILGLILVYFRGTDILILGLIGLIGGFFYTAKPFQFKYIALGDLLIFILFGPLLVLGAYLGLTGDLNYSVLLVSIPVGFLVVAILHANNTRDMKFDRRAKIKTLAMLIGLKGAKFEYYFLIFGAFLSVIILILFNIISPWSLLVFLSLPPALKNVKIISNVDAENPSSIAMLDVLTAQHHMIFGLLLSVGILISYLI
;
A
#
# COMPACT_ATOMS: atom_id res chain seq x y z
N MET A 1 2.13 -38.99 -19.09
CA MET A 1 0.76 -38.40 -19.09
C MET A 1 0.35 -37.92 -17.69
N SER A 2 1.30 -37.45 -16.87
CA SER A 2 1.12 -37.20 -15.42
C SER A 2 1.49 -35.79 -14.96
N GLU A 3 2.04 -34.92 -15.82
CA GLU A 3 2.45 -33.55 -15.43
C GLU A 3 1.39 -32.47 -15.71
N THR A 4 0.37 -32.75 -16.52
CA THR A 4 -0.64 -31.75 -16.91
C THR A 4 -1.81 -31.58 -15.93
N LYS A 5 -1.96 -32.44 -14.91
CA LYS A 5 -3.04 -32.31 -13.90
C LYS A 5 -2.69 -31.42 -12.70
N GLN A 6 -1.42 -31.11 -12.47
CA GLN A 6 -0.98 -30.28 -11.33
C GLN A 6 -1.17 -28.77 -11.55
N ASN A 7 -1.47 -28.34 -12.78
CA ASN A 7 -1.63 -26.92 -13.14
C ASN A 7 -3.04 -26.54 -13.61
N ASP A 8 -4.07 -27.38 -13.39
CA ASP A 8 -5.45 -26.93 -13.60
C ASP A 8 -5.81 -25.96 -12.45
N PRO A 9 -6.17 -24.69 -12.73
CA PRO A 9 -6.58 -23.75 -11.70
C PRO A 9 -7.72 -24.30 -10.81
N LYS A 10 -8.53 -25.23 -11.33
CA LYS A 10 -9.65 -25.89 -10.61
C LYS A 10 -9.21 -26.96 -9.61
N THR A 11 -7.96 -27.42 -9.61
CA THR A 11 -7.44 -28.39 -8.63
C THR A 11 -6.75 -27.73 -7.44
N ARG A 12 -6.64 -26.39 -7.42
CA ARG A 12 -6.08 -25.63 -6.28
C ARG A 12 -7.03 -25.66 -5.08
N SER A 13 -6.46 -25.72 -3.88
CA SER A 13 -7.24 -25.62 -2.64
C SER A 13 -7.90 -24.23 -2.56
N LYS A 14 -9.11 -24.17 -1.98
CA LYS A 14 -9.83 -22.91 -1.74
C LYS A 14 -8.96 -21.91 -0.95
N PHE A 15 -8.13 -22.40 -0.04
CA PHE A 15 -7.21 -21.58 0.74
C PHE A 15 -6.20 -20.85 -0.15
N ASN A 16 -5.55 -21.56 -1.07
CA ASN A 16 -4.56 -20.96 -1.98
C ASN A 16 -5.18 -19.92 -2.92
N ILE A 17 -6.43 -20.14 -3.35
CA ILE A 17 -7.18 -19.18 -4.16
C ILE A 17 -7.45 -17.89 -3.37
N TRP A 18 -7.79 -17.98 -2.09
CA TRP A 18 -7.96 -16.79 -1.24
C TRP A 18 -6.64 -16.08 -0.94
N ILE A 19 -5.55 -16.82 -0.73
CA ILE A 19 -4.21 -16.21 -0.61
C ILE A 19 -3.86 -15.43 -1.88
N GLN A 20 -4.18 -15.96 -3.06
CA GLN A 20 -4.02 -15.24 -4.33
C GLN A 20 -4.88 -13.95 -4.35
N ALA A 21 -6.16 -14.03 -3.94
CA ALA A 21 -7.06 -12.88 -3.86
C ALA A 21 -6.57 -11.76 -2.92
N PHE A 22 -6.02 -12.14 -1.76
CA PHE A 22 -5.54 -11.21 -0.75
C PHE A 22 -4.26 -10.45 -1.15
N ARG A 23 -3.46 -10.99 -2.08
CA ARG A 23 -2.19 -10.40 -2.54
C ARG A 23 -1.25 -10.01 -1.38
N PRO A 24 -0.77 -10.97 -0.55
CA PRO A 24 -0.01 -10.67 0.66
C PRO A 24 1.24 -9.80 0.46
N PHE A 25 1.86 -9.83 -0.73
CA PHE A 25 3.00 -8.97 -1.05
C PHE A 25 2.67 -7.47 -0.88
N ALA A 26 1.41 -7.08 -1.09
CA ALA A 26 0.95 -5.71 -0.97
C ALA A 26 0.91 -5.26 0.50
N TYR A 27 0.78 -6.17 1.48
CA TYR A 27 0.63 -5.81 2.89
C TYR A 27 1.85 -5.11 3.50
N SER A 28 2.99 -5.08 2.81
CA SER A 28 4.06 -4.14 3.16
C SER A 28 3.52 -2.71 3.31
N ALA A 29 2.61 -2.27 2.42
CA ALA A 29 2.02 -0.93 2.42
C ALA A 29 1.22 -0.62 3.69
N SER A 30 0.65 -1.60 4.38
CA SER A 30 -0.08 -1.39 5.64
C SER A 30 0.74 -1.71 6.88
N VAL A 31 1.61 -2.73 6.80
CA VAL A 31 2.41 -3.21 7.94
C VAL A 31 3.55 -2.24 8.27
N ILE A 32 4.28 -1.76 7.26
CA ILE A 32 5.43 -0.89 7.45
C ILE A 32 5.05 0.46 8.09
N PRO A 33 3.99 1.17 7.65
CA PRO A 33 3.51 2.37 8.34
C PRO A 33 3.23 2.16 9.83
N VAL A 34 2.63 1.03 10.21
CA VAL A 34 2.32 0.72 11.61
C VAL A 34 3.60 0.44 12.43
N ILE A 35 4.57 -0.29 11.85
CA ILE A 35 5.88 -0.51 12.48
C ILE A 35 6.62 0.83 12.65
N LEU A 36 6.62 1.68 11.62
CA LEU A 36 7.23 3.00 11.70
C LEU A 36 6.58 3.85 12.80
N ALA A 37 5.25 3.87 12.88
CA ALA A 37 4.52 4.57 13.93
C ALA A 37 4.87 4.05 15.34
N ALA A 38 5.07 2.74 15.49
CA ALA A 38 5.55 2.16 16.75
C ALA A 38 6.96 2.64 17.11
N MET A 39 7.90 2.71 16.16
CA MET A 39 9.23 3.24 16.45
C MET A 39 9.18 4.72 16.84
N LEU A 40 8.32 5.52 16.19
CA LEU A 40 8.10 6.92 16.55
C LEU A 40 7.42 7.06 17.92
N ALA A 41 6.53 6.14 18.30
CA ALA A 41 5.92 6.09 19.62
C ALA A 41 6.97 5.87 20.71
N LEU A 42 7.93 4.96 20.49
CA LEU A 42 9.08 4.78 21.39
C LEU A 42 9.90 6.07 21.55
N THR A 43 10.18 6.78 20.44
CA THR A 43 11.03 7.96 20.48
C THR A 43 10.34 9.18 21.09
N TYR A 44 9.06 9.42 20.79
CA TYR A 44 8.38 10.65 21.18
C TYR A 44 7.50 10.53 22.43
N ASN A 45 7.02 9.32 22.77
CA ASN A 45 6.20 9.12 23.96
C ASN A 45 6.25 7.66 24.46
N SER A 46 7.44 7.19 24.86
CA SER A 46 7.62 5.80 25.32
C SER A 46 6.74 5.46 26.54
N GLU A 47 6.68 6.36 27.53
CA GLU A 47 5.95 6.15 28.79
C GLU A 47 4.42 6.13 28.61
N GLY A 48 3.88 6.95 27.70
CA GLY A 48 2.45 7.00 27.38
C GLY A 48 1.98 5.98 26.34
N THR A 49 2.90 5.19 25.77
CA THR A 49 2.56 4.22 24.73
C THR A 49 1.90 2.97 25.31
N ASN A 50 0.70 2.66 24.82
CA ASN A 50 0.01 1.42 25.15
C ASN A 50 0.29 0.34 24.10
N TRP A 51 1.31 -0.48 24.37
CA TRP A 51 1.74 -1.57 23.48
C TRP A 51 0.71 -2.68 23.26
N PHE A 52 -0.29 -2.82 24.15
CA PHE A 52 -1.40 -3.76 23.95
C PHE A 52 -2.22 -3.41 22.69
N LEU A 53 -2.23 -2.12 22.28
CA LEU A 53 -2.96 -1.67 21.10
C LEU A 53 -2.19 -1.92 19.79
N PHE A 54 -0.88 -2.21 19.84
CA PHE A 54 -0.09 -2.48 18.64
C PHE A 54 -0.66 -3.62 17.75
N PRO A 55 -0.91 -4.84 18.27
CA PRO A 55 -1.50 -5.91 17.46
C PRO A 55 -2.90 -5.55 16.95
N VAL A 56 -3.69 -4.78 17.73
CA VAL A 56 -5.03 -4.33 17.31
C VAL A 56 -4.93 -3.39 16.11
N ILE A 57 -4.03 -2.41 16.17
CA ILE A 57 -3.77 -1.46 15.07
C ILE A 57 -3.27 -2.19 13.83
N LEU A 58 -2.33 -3.12 14.00
CA LEU A 58 -1.76 -3.88 12.89
C LEU A 58 -2.83 -4.73 12.17
N ILE A 59 -3.64 -5.48 12.93
CA ILE A 59 -4.73 -6.29 12.37
C ILE A 59 -5.78 -5.39 11.72
N CYS A 60 -6.13 -4.26 12.35
CA CYS A 60 -7.03 -3.27 11.79
C CYS A 60 -6.53 -2.76 10.44
N ALA A 61 -5.28 -2.30 10.35
CA ALA A 61 -4.67 -1.80 9.11
C ALA A 61 -4.68 -2.86 7.99
N VAL A 62 -4.34 -4.11 8.31
CA VAL A 62 -4.37 -5.22 7.34
C VAL A 62 -5.80 -5.52 6.90
N LEU A 63 -6.79 -5.50 7.79
CA LEU A 63 -8.20 -5.75 7.44
C LEU A 63 -8.76 -4.65 6.53
N PHE A 64 -8.50 -3.37 6.84
CA PHE A 64 -8.88 -2.24 5.97
C PHE A 64 -8.22 -2.35 4.58
N HIS A 65 -6.94 -2.69 4.53
CA HIS A 65 -6.23 -2.90 3.27
C HIS A 65 -6.80 -4.11 2.50
N THR A 66 -7.07 -5.22 3.19
CA THR A 66 -7.71 -6.41 2.61
C THR A 66 -9.07 -6.05 2.01
N GLY A 67 -9.89 -5.31 2.76
CA GLY A 67 -11.19 -4.80 2.32
C GLY A 67 -11.07 -3.98 1.05
N ALA A 68 -10.17 -2.99 1.03
CA ALA A 68 -9.93 -2.13 -0.14
C ALA A 68 -9.46 -2.93 -1.36
N ASN A 69 -8.57 -3.90 -1.18
CA ASN A 69 -8.07 -4.75 -2.26
C ASN A 69 -9.14 -5.64 -2.89
N LEU A 70 -10.00 -6.26 -2.06
CA LEU A 70 -11.07 -7.14 -2.54
C LEU A 70 -12.22 -6.35 -3.16
N VAL A 71 -12.60 -5.22 -2.56
CA VAL A 71 -13.60 -4.31 -3.16
C VAL A 71 -13.10 -3.79 -4.50
N SER A 72 -11.81 -3.43 -4.60
CA SER A 72 -11.21 -3.00 -5.86
C SER A 72 -11.19 -4.09 -6.92
N GLU A 73 -10.79 -5.32 -6.57
CA GLU A 73 -10.88 -6.47 -7.47
C GLU A 73 -12.31 -6.67 -8.01
N TYR A 74 -13.32 -6.57 -7.15
CA TYR A 74 -14.72 -6.68 -7.58
C TYR A 74 -15.13 -5.58 -8.55
N PHE A 75 -14.82 -4.31 -8.26
CA PHE A 75 -15.23 -3.19 -9.09
C PHE A 75 -14.42 -3.10 -10.38
N ASP A 76 -13.13 -3.42 -10.36
CA ASP A 76 -12.28 -3.51 -11.55
C ASP A 76 -12.79 -4.62 -12.51
N TYR A 77 -13.15 -5.79 -11.98
CA TYR A 77 -13.82 -6.84 -12.76
C TYR A 77 -15.18 -6.39 -13.31
N LYS A 78 -16.05 -5.81 -12.46
CA LYS A 78 -17.40 -5.37 -12.85
C LYS A 78 -17.37 -4.28 -13.92
N ASN A 79 -16.42 -3.35 -13.82
CA ASN A 79 -16.26 -2.24 -14.75
C ASN A 79 -15.43 -2.61 -16.00
N GLN A 80 -15.08 -3.90 -16.18
CA GLN A 80 -14.32 -4.40 -17.32
C GLN A 80 -12.93 -3.75 -17.44
N VAL A 81 -12.35 -3.37 -16.30
CA VAL A 81 -10.94 -2.95 -16.18
C VAL A 81 -10.06 -4.20 -16.25
N ASP A 82 -10.33 -5.17 -15.37
CA ASP A 82 -9.62 -6.45 -15.35
C ASP A 82 -10.18 -7.42 -16.39
N LYS A 83 -9.31 -8.03 -17.20
CA LYS A 83 -9.65 -8.93 -18.32
C LYS A 83 -8.63 -10.07 -18.42
N PRO A 84 -8.91 -11.16 -19.18
CA PRO A 84 -7.97 -12.28 -19.29
C PRO A 84 -6.57 -11.91 -19.78
N ASP A 85 -6.47 -10.83 -20.56
CA ASP A 85 -5.24 -10.29 -21.14
C ASP A 85 -4.59 -9.17 -20.30
N THR A 86 -5.15 -8.79 -19.15
CA THR A 86 -4.51 -7.86 -18.22
C THR A 86 -3.49 -8.58 -17.32
N PHE A 87 -2.45 -7.84 -16.92
CA PHE A 87 -1.45 -8.34 -15.99
C PHE A 87 -1.80 -8.00 -14.54
N GLY A 88 -2.47 -6.86 -14.33
CA GLY A 88 -3.06 -6.49 -13.04
C GLY A 88 -4.25 -7.35 -12.62
N SER A 89 -4.54 -7.28 -11.31
CA SER A 89 -5.47 -8.11 -10.52
C SER A 89 -4.84 -9.38 -9.91
N SER A 90 -5.56 -9.96 -8.94
CA SER A 90 -5.28 -11.31 -8.45
C SER A 90 -5.69 -12.40 -9.44
N ARG A 91 -6.41 -12.06 -10.52
CA ARG A 91 -6.96 -12.94 -11.56
C ARG A 91 -8.04 -13.92 -11.09
N VAL A 92 -8.39 -13.94 -9.80
CA VAL A 92 -9.35 -14.93 -9.26
C VAL A 92 -10.77 -14.78 -9.82
N LEU A 93 -11.19 -13.56 -10.18
CA LEU A 93 -12.48 -13.31 -10.81
C LEU A 93 -12.44 -13.55 -12.32
N VAL A 94 -11.38 -13.08 -12.97
CA VAL A 94 -11.18 -13.22 -14.43
C VAL A 94 -11.05 -14.69 -14.83
N GLU A 95 -10.43 -15.53 -13.98
CA GLU A 95 -10.29 -16.97 -14.18
C GLU A 95 -11.50 -17.78 -13.69
N GLY A 96 -12.51 -17.13 -13.09
CA GLY A 96 -13.71 -17.78 -12.57
C GLY A 96 -13.46 -18.69 -11.36
N LEU A 97 -12.36 -18.46 -10.62
CA LEU A 97 -11.99 -19.23 -9.43
C LEU A 97 -12.86 -18.88 -8.22
N LEU A 98 -13.33 -17.63 -8.15
CA LEU A 98 -14.28 -17.13 -7.15
C LEU A 98 -15.44 -16.41 -7.83
N LEU A 99 -16.61 -16.42 -7.18
CA LEU A 99 -17.75 -15.62 -7.62
C LEU A 99 -17.54 -14.15 -7.22
N PRO A 100 -17.92 -13.18 -8.07
CA PRO A 100 -17.83 -11.75 -7.74
C PRO A 100 -18.48 -11.38 -6.40
N LYS A 101 -19.63 -11.98 -6.08
CA LYS A 101 -20.30 -11.78 -4.78
C LYS A 101 -19.48 -12.26 -3.60
N GLN A 102 -18.71 -13.33 -3.74
CA GLN A 102 -17.85 -13.84 -2.66
C GLN A 102 -16.74 -12.85 -2.35
N VAL A 103 -16.07 -12.33 -3.39
CA VAL A 103 -14.99 -11.35 -3.25
C VAL A 103 -15.51 -10.04 -2.65
N LEU A 104 -16.64 -9.53 -3.13
CA LEU A 104 -17.26 -8.31 -2.57
C LEU A 104 -17.65 -8.49 -1.10
N ASN A 105 -18.33 -9.59 -0.76
CA ASN A 105 -18.75 -9.86 0.61
C ASN A 105 -17.54 -10.02 1.54
N ALA A 106 -16.48 -10.70 1.10
CA ALA A 106 -15.25 -10.82 1.89
C ALA A 106 -14.60 -9.44 2.12
N GLY A 107 -14.60 -8.56 1.11
CA GLY A 107 -14.14 -7.18 1.26
C GLY A 107 -14.96 -6.37 2.27
N ILE A 108 -16.30 -6.45 2.20
CA ILE A 108 -17.21 -5.79 3.15
C ILE A 108 -17.01 -6.34 4.57
N ILE A 109 -16.88 -7.65 4.73
CA ILE A 109 -16.63 -8.29 6.03
C ILE A 109 -15.28 -7.83 6.59
N ALA A 110 -14.23 -7.74 5.76
CA ALA A 110 -12.92 -7.25 6.20
C ALA A 110 -13.00 -5.80 6.69
N PHE A 111 -13.69 -4.91 5.97
CA PHE A 111 -13.95 -3.54 6.43
C PHE A 111 -14.76 -3.51 7.73
N ALA A 112 -15.80 -4.33 7.87
CA ALA A 112 -16.64 -4.38 9.07
C ALA A 112 -15.84 -4.87 10.29
N LEU A 113 -15.03 -5.92 10.13
CA LEU A 113 -14.15 -6.42 11.20
C LEU A 113 -13.08 -5.39 11.56
N GLY A 114 -12.48 -4.73 10.56
CA GLY A 114 -11.54 -3.63 10.78
C GLY A 114 -12.19 -2.48 11.55
N PHE A 115 -13.40 -2.08 11.18
CA PHE A 115 -14.16 -1.05 11.88
C PHE A 115 -14.46 -1.43 13.34
N ILE A 116 -14.92 -2.65 13.60
CA ILE A 116 -15.19 -3.16 14.95
C ILE A 116 -13.91 -3.13 15.81
N LEU A 117 -12.77 -3.58 15.27
CA LEU A 117 -11.49 -3.46 15.97
C LEU A 117 -11.07 -2.01 16.16
N GLY A 118 -11.34 -1.14 15.19
CA GLY A 118 -11.15 0.30 15.31
C GLY A 118 -11.93 0.92 16.48
N LEU A 119 -13.12 0.41 16.80
CA LEU A 119 -13.89 0.89 17.96
C LEU A 119 -13.18 0.63 19.31
N ILE A 120 -12.33 -0.40 19.39
CA ILE A 120 -11.46 -0.58 20.56
C ILE A 120 -10.50 0.60 20.67
N LEU A 121 -9.88 1.03 19.57
CA LEU A 121 -8.98 2.18 19.56
C LEU A 121 -9.72 3.49 19.89
N VAL A 122 -10.95 3.65 19.40
CA VAL A 122 -11.84 4.79 19.75
C VAL A 122 -12.15 4.82 21.25
N TYR A 123 -12.40 3.65 21.87
CA TYR A 123 -12.64 3.57 23.30
C TYR A 123 -11.43 4.10 24.11
N PHE A 124 -10.21 3.78 23.69
CA PHE A 124 -8.99 4.23 24.38
C PHE A 124 -8.58 5.67 24.05
N ARG A 125 -8.78 6.12 22.81
CA ARG A 125 -8.17 7.35 22.28
C ARG A 125 -9.16 8.42 21.82
N GLY A 126 -10.46 8.13 21.88
CA GLY A 126 -11.52 9.08 21.57
C GLY A 126 -11.82 9.22 20.07
N THR A 127 -12.53 10.30 19.74
CA THR A 127 -13.17 10.52 18.43
C THR A 127 -12.20 10.79 17.30
N ASP A 128 -10.98 11.24 17.58
CA ASP A 128 -9.99 11.55 16.55
C ASP A 128 -9.59 10.30 15.75
N ILE A 129 -9.46 9.15 16.43
CA ILE A 129 -9.27 7.85 15.77
C ILE A 129 -10.46 7.47 14.91
N LEU A 130 -11.69 7.76 15.35
CA LEU A 130 -12.89 7.48 14.57
C LEU A 130 -12.88 8.27 13.26
N ILE A 131 -12.51 9.56 13.32
CA ILE A 131 -12.44 10.42 12.13
C ILE A 131 -11.39 9.88 11.15
N LEU A 132 -10.17 9.58 11.62
CA LEU A 132 -9.11 9.01 10.78
C LEU A 132 -9.53 7.67 10.16
N GLY A 133 -10.15 6.80 10.96
CA GLY A 133 -10.67 5.51 10.52
C GLY A 133 -11.78 5.65 9.46
N LEU A 134 -12.69 6.61 9.61
CA LEU A 134 -13.75 6.89 8.63
C LEU A 134 -13.18 7.45 7.31
N ILE A 135 -12.19 8.33 7.36
CA ILE A 135 -11.49 8.80 6.16
C ILE A 135 -10.82 7.63 5.44
N GLY A 136 -10.15 6.74 6.19
CA GLY A 136 -9.56 5.51 5.65
C GLY A 136 -10.59 4.57 5.02
N LEU A 137 -11.73 4.36 5.69
CA LEU A 137 -12.85 3.54 5.19
C LEU A 137 -13.42 4.09 3.88
N ILE A 138 -13.78 5.38 3.88
CA ILE A 138 -14.38 6.08 2.73
C ILE A 138 -13.39 6.09 1.57
N GLY A 139 -12.13 6.47 1.83
CA GLY A 139 -11.08 6.51 0.83
C GLY A 139 -10.81 5.14 0.22
N GLY A 140 -10.66 4.10 1.05
CA GLY A 140 -10.41 2.73 0.60
C GLY A 140 -11.58 2.12 -0.17
N PHE A 141 -12.81 2.33 0.27
CA PHE A 141 -14.00 1.79 -0.39
C PHE A 141 -14.29 2.52 -1.72
N PHE A 142 -14.32 3.86 -1.71
CA PHE A 142 -14.60 4.66 -2.90
C PHE A 142 -13.40 4.87 -3.82
N TYR A 143 -12.26 4.22 -3.53
CA TYR A 143 -11.13 4.15 -4.43
C TYR A 143 -11.55 3.65 -5.82
N THR A 144 -12.41 2.64 -5.87
CA THR A 144 -12.98 2.06 -7.11
C THR A 144 -14.51 2.08 -7.14
N ALA A 145 -15.17 2.10 -5.96
CA ALA A 145 -16.62 2.14 -5.85
C ALA A 145 -17.21 3.52 -6.18
N LYS A 146 -18.42 3.53 -6.75
CA LYS A 146 -19.23 4.75 -6.94
C LYS A 146 -19.63 5.35 -5.58
N PRO A 147 -19.73 6.68 -5.45
CA PRO A 147 -19.78 7.65 -6.56
C PRO A 147 -18.43 8.23 -6.99
N PHE A 148 -17.37 8.16 -6.17
CA PHE A 148 -16.14 8.91 -6.43
C PHE A 148 -15.18 8.21 -7.39
N GLN A 149 -14.94 6.91 -7.19
CA GLN A 149 -14.07 6.10 -8.04
C GLN A 149 -12.69 6.73 -8.29
N PHE A 150 -12.00 7.15 -7.21
CA PHE A 150 -10.77 7.96 -7.28
C PHE A 150 -9.69 7.40 -8.22
N LYS A 151 -9.52 6.07 -8.28
CA LYS A 151 -8.63 5.36 -9.21
C LYS A 151 -8.90 5.75 -10.67
N TYR A 152 -10.17 5.86 -11.05
CA TYR A 152 -10.60 6.03 -12.44
C TYR A 152 -10.61 7.47 -12.92
N ILE A 153 -10.37 8.44 -12.02
CA ILE A 153 -10.30 9.88 -12.30
C ILE A 153 -8.92 10.47 -11.99
N ALA A 154 -7.88 9.64 -12.02
CA ALA A 154 -6.48 9.99 -11.80
C ALA A 154 -6.14 10.61 -10.43
N LEU A 155 -7.03 10.44 -9.44
CA LEU A 155 -6.78 10.85 -8.05
C LEU A 155 -6.29 9.68 -7.18
N GLY A 156 -6.12 8.49 -7.76
CA GLY A 156 -5.73 7.29 -7.05
C GLY A 156 -4.39 7.43 -6.33
N ASP A 157 -3.34 7.85 -7.05
CA ASP A 157 -1.98 8.01 -6.53
C ASP A 157 -1.95 9.00 -5.34
N LEU A 158 -2.62 10.15 -5.47
CA LEU A 158 -2.74 11.14 -4.39
C LEU A 158 -3.49 10.60 -3.18
N LEU A 159 -4.62 9.91 -3.40
CA LEU A 159 -5.40 9.35 -2.31
C LEU A 159 -4.61 8.28 -1.57
N ILE A 160 -3.93 7.37 -2.29
CA ILE A 160 -3.12 6.33 -1.69
C ILE A 160 -1.93 6.90 -0.92
N PHE A 161 -1.30 7.97 -1.41
CA PHE A 161 -0.30 8.71 -0.64
C PHE A 161 -0.86 9.15 0.72
N ILE A 162 -2.00 9.84 0.72
CA ILE A 162 -2.63 10.37 1.93
C ILE A 162 -3.01 9.23 2.89
N LEU A 163 -3.65 8.18 2.38
CA LEU A 163 -4.18 7.09 3.21
C LEU A 163 -3.07 6.24 3.84
N PHE A 164 -2.09 5.80 3.07
CA PHE A 164 -1.07 4.85 3.53
C PHE A 164 0.19 5.52 4.09
N GLY A 165 0.49 6.76 3.69
CA GLY A 165 1.54 7.55 4.30
C GLY A 165 1.02 8.28 5.53
N PRO A 166 0.66 9.58 5.43
CA PRO A 166 0.35 10.40 6.60
C PRO A 166 -0.78 9.86 7.49
N LEU A 167 -1.93 9.46 6.91
CA LEU A 167 -3.09 9.08 7.70
C LEU A 167 -2.87 7.79 8.49
N LEU A 168 -2.31 6.75 7.85
CA LEU A 168 -2.07 5.47 8.52
C LEU A 168 -0.96 5.59 9.57
N VAL A 169 0.16 6.27 9.27
CA VAL A 169 1.25 6.44 10.24
C VAL A 169 0.78 7.29 11.42
N LEU A 170 0.11 8.42 11.18
CA LEU A 170 -0.43 9.27 12.26
C LEU A 170 -1.50 8.53 13.06
N GLY A 171 -2.43 7.84 12.41
CA GLY A 171 -3.49 7.10 13.08
C GLY A 171 -2.96 5.96 13.95
N ALA A 172 -1.92 5.26 13.47
CA ALA A 172 -1.23 4.24 14.27
C ALA A 172 -0.49 4.86 15.46
N TYR A 173 0.20 5.99 15.27
CA TYR A 173 0.89 6.69 16.35
C TYR A 173 -0.07 7.20 17.41
N LEU A 174 -1.16 7.87 16.99
CA LEU A 174 -2.23 8.33 17.87
C LEU A 174 -2.90 7.15 18.59
N GLY A 175 -3.11 6.03 17.90
CA GLY A 175 -3.66 4.81 18.49
C GLY A 175 -2.78 4.29 19.63
N LEU A 176 -1.46 4.26 19.39
CA LEU A 176 -0.46 3.79 20.36
C LEU A 176 -0.27 4.73 21.54
N THR A 177 -0.19 6.04 21.31
CA THR A 177 0.25 7.02 22.30
C THR A 177 -0.91 7.80 22.93
N GLY A 178 -1.96 8.08 22.15
CA GLY A 178 -3.00 9.06 22.49
C GLY A 178 -2.63 10.50 22.15
N ASP A 179 -1.46 10.72 21.53
CA ASP A 179 -0.99 12.05 21.17
C ASP A 179 -1.00 12.30 19.66
N LEU A 180 -1.15 13.57 19.32
CA LEU A 180 -0.95 14.08 17.95
C LEU A 180 0.41 14.75 17.85
N ASN A 181 1.26 14.24 16.96
CA ASN A 181 2.57 14.81 16.69
C ASN A 181 2.75 15.04 15.18
N TYR A 182 2.88 16.30 14.78
CA TYR A 182 2.99 16.67 13.37
C TYR A 182 4.31 16.21 12.71
N SER A 183 5.37 15.96 13.49
CA SER A 183 6.61 15.37 12.97
C SER A 183 6.36 13.98 12.38
N VAL A 184 5.41 13.23 12.93
CA VAL A 184 5.01 11.90 12.43
C VAL A 184 4.50 11.98 10.98
N LEU A 185 3.78 13.06 10.62
CA LEU A 185 3.34 13.29 9.24
C LEU A 185 4.54 13.45 8.30
N LEU A 186 5.58 14.18 8.72
CA LEU A 186 6.77 14.40 7.91
C LEU A 186 7.56 13.09 7.73
N VAL A 187 7.71 12.29 8.80
CA VAL A 187 8.42 11.00 8.73
C VAL A 187 7.66 9.96 7.89
N SER A 188 6.35 10.11 7.73
CA SER A 188 5.54 9.23 6.87
C SER A 188 5.77 9.43 5.36
N ILE A 189 6.26 10.61 4.94
CA ILE A 189 6.42 10.98 3.53
C ILE A 189 7.25 9.95 2.73
N PRO A 190 8.47 9.55 3.15
CA PRO A 190 9.26 8.59 2.38
C PRO A 190 8.56 7.23 2.22
N VAL A 191 7.86 6.76 3.25
CA VAL A 191 7.07 5.51 3.20
C VAL A 191 5.88 5.68 2.25
N GLY A 192 5.16 6.80 2.33
CA GLY A 192 4.05 7.15 1.44
C GLY A 192 4.47 7.18 -0.03
N PHE A 193 5.61 7.79 -0.37
CA PHE A 193 6.14 7.80 -1.73
C PHE A 193 6.38 6.38 -2.27
N LEU A 194 6.95 5.50 -1.46
CA LEU A 194 7.20 4.13 -1.89
C LEU A 194 5.91 3.30 -2.01
N VAL A 195 4.88 3.56 -1.18
CA VAL A 195 3.56 2.95 -1.38
C VAL A 195 2.93 3.42 -2.70
N VAL A 196 3.01 4.70 -3.03
CA VAL A 196 2.56 5.20 -4.33
C VAL A 196 3.39 4.59 -5.45
N ALA A 197 4.69 4.37 -5.28
CA ALA A 197 5.52 3.72 -6.30
C ALA A 197 5.05 2.29 -6.62
N ILE A 198 4.55 1.54 -5.62
CA ILE A 198 3.93 0.21 -5.83
C ILE A 198 2.71 0.35 -6.74
N LEU A 199 1.80 1.26 -6.41
CA LEU A 199 0.60 1.51 -7.20
C LEU A 199 0.96 2.04 -8.61
N HIS A 200 1.91 2.95 -8.69
CA HIS A 200 2.30 3.60 -9.92
C HIS A 200 2.94 2.60 -10.90
N ALA A 201 3.75 1.65 -10.40
CA ALA A 201 4.25 0.53 -11.20
C ALA A 201 3.11 -0.32 -11.77
N ASN A 202 2.08 -0.59 -10.97
CA ASN A 202 0.88 -1.33 -11.37
C ASN A 202 0.11 -0.55 -12.47
N ASN A 203 -0.20 0.72 -12.23
CA ASN A 203 -0.89 1.60 -13.19
C ASN A 203 -0.09 1.78 -14.50
N THR A 204 1.24 1.83 -14.44
CA THR A 204 2.11 1.97 -15.62
C THR A 204 2.09 0.70 -16.48
N ARG A 205 2.15 -0.48 -15.85
CA ARG A 205 2.05 -1.78 -16.53
C ARG A 205 0.72 -1.91 -17.28
N ASP A 206 -0.37 -1.54 -16.62
CA ASP A 206 -1.72 -1.79 -17.12
C ASP A 206 -2.27 -0.67 -18.02
N MET A 207 -1.55 0.45 -18.15
CA MET A 207 -1.90 1.62 -18.97
C MET A 207 -2.43 1.29 -20.37
N LYS A 208 -1.83 0.33 -21.10
CA LYS A 208 -2.28 -0.05 -22.45
C LYS A 208 -3.65 -0.72 -22.43
N PHE A 209 -3.89 -1.58 -21.45
CA PHE A 209 -5.12 -2.35 -21.34
C PHE A 209 -6.26 -1.54 -20.74
N ASP A 210 -5.95 -0.70 -19.74
CA ASP A 210 -6.89 0.17 -19.02
C ASP A 210 -7.54 1.23 -19.90
N ARG A 211 -6.85 1.67 -20.97
CA ARG A 211 -7.42 2.58 -21.99
C ARG A 211 -8.73 2.06 -22.57
N ARG A 212 -8.93 0.74 -22.61
CA ARG A 212 -10.15 0.11 -23.14
C ARG A 212 -11.35 0.23 -22.19
N ALA A 213 -11.11 0.48 -20.90
CA ALA A 213 -12.14 0.54 -19.87
C ALA A 213 -12.71 1.96 -19.63
N LYS A 214 -12.33 2.95 -20.45
CA LYS A 214 -12.75 4.37 -20.33
C LYS A 214 -12.43 5.01 -18.96
N ILE A 215 -11.45 4.48 -18.25
CA ILE A 215 -10.91 5.05 -17.01
C ILE A 215 -9.70 5.93 -17.31
N LYS A 216 -9.25 6.73 -16.32
CA LYS A 216 -8.00 7.48 -16.38
C LYS A 216 -7.24 7.31 -15.06
N THR A 217 -6.04 6.75 -15.11
CA THR A 217 -5.07 6.78 -14.00
C THR A 217 -4.07 7.92 -14.21
N LEU A 218 -3.29 8.28 -13.19
CA LEU A 218 -2.27 9.33 -13.33
C LEU A 218 -1.22 8.96 -14.38
N ALA A 219 -0.73 7.72 -14.35
CA ALA A 219 0.19 7.17 -15.37
C ALA A 219 -0.36 7.30 -16.80
N MET A 220 -1.66 7.10 -17.00
CA MET A 220 -2.30 7.31 -18.31
C MET A 220 -2.32 8.78 -18.74
N LEU A 221 -2.54 9.72 -17.82
CA LEU A 221 -2.60 11.15 -18.10
C LEU A 221 -1.24 11.72 -18.50
N ILE A 222 -0.18 11.35 -17.77
CA ILE A 222 1.18 11.86 -18.01
C ILE A 222 1.95 11.05 -19.07
N GLY A 223 1.37 9.93 -19.51
CA GLY A 223 1.93 9.02 -20.51
C GLY A 223 3.17 8.27 -20.01
N LEU A 224 3.69 7.34 -20.83
CA LEU A 224 4.77 6.45 -20.41
C LEU A 224 6.05 7.19 -19.97
N LYS A 225 6.41 8.27 -20.66
CA LYS A 225 7.58 9.08 -20.29
C LYS A 225 7.37 9.75 -18.93
N GLY A 226 6.20 10.35 -18.71
CA GLY A 226 5.85 10.94 -17.42
C GLY A 226 5.81 9.91 -16.30
N ALA A 227 5.24 8.73 -16.56
CA ALA A 227 5.15 7.63 -15.60
C ALA A 227 6.53 7.13 -15.15
N LYS A 228 7.50 7.04 -16.08
CA LYS A 228 8.90 6.77 -15.72
C LYS A 228 9.46 7.84 -14.77
N PHE A 229 9.26 9.13 -15.09
CA PHE A 229 9.75 10.23 -14.26
C PHE A 229 9.08 10.27 -12.89
N GLU A 230 7.78 10.05 -12.82
CA GLU A 230 7.05 9.97 -11.55
C GLU A 230 7.57 8.80 -10.70
N TYR A 231 7.77 7.62 -11.28
CA TYR A 231 8.37 6.50 -10.56
C TYR A 231 9.77 6.84 -10.03
N TYR A 232 10.62 7.51 -10.82
CA TYR A 232 11.94 7.97 -10.34
C TYR A 232 11.80 8.96 -9.19
N PHE A 233 10.89 9.94 -9.32
CA PHE A 233 10.60 10.91 -8.28
C PHE A 233 10.14 10.23 -6.99
N LEU A 234 9.26 9.24 -7.05
CA LEU A 234 8.77 8.53 -5.88
C LEU A 234 9.90 7.72 -5.20
N ILE A 235 10.71 7.00 -5.98
CA ILE A 235 11.83 6.22 -5.44
C ILE A 235 12.90 7.14 -4.83
N PHE A 236 13.44 8.08 -5.59
CA PHE A 236 14.53 8.95 -5.12
C PHE A 236 14.05 10.02 -4.15
N GLY A 237 12.80 10.46 -4.28
CA GLY A 237 12.14 11.35 -3.34
C GLY A 237 12.02 10.74 -1.95
N ALA A 238 11.88 9.42 -1.81
CA ALA A 238 11.92 8.75 -0.51
C ALA A 238 13.29 8.88 0.17
N PHE A 239 14.38 8.62 -0.56
CA PHE A 239 15.74 8.81 -0.03
C PHE A 239 16.05 10.27 0.29
N LEU A 240 15.66 11.18 -0.61
CA LEU A 240 15.85 12.62 -0.42
C LEU A 240 15.05 13.12 0.80
N SER A 241 13.83 12.62 1.00
CA SER A 241 13.02 12.97 2.18
C SER A 241 13.73 12.58 3.48
N VAL A 242 14.35 11.40 3.54
CA VAL A 242 15.14 10.99 4.72
C VAL A 242 16.32 11.93 4.97
N ILE A 243 17.06 12.31 3.93
CA ILE A 243 18.14 13.30 4.05
C ILE A 243 17.60 14.62 4.61
N ILE A 244 16.51 15.14 4.04
CA ILE A 244 15.87 16.38 4.48
C ILE A 244 15.45 16.27 5.95
N LEU A 245 14.79 15.19 6.35
CA LEU A 245 14.35 14.98 7.74
C LEU A 245 15.54 14.97 8.72
N ILE A 246 16.69 14.42 8.34
CA ILE A 246 17.92 14.45 9.14
C ILE A 246 18.47 15.87 9.24
N LEU A 247 18.55 16.61 8.11
CA LEU A 247 19.06 17.98 8.09
C LEU A 247 18.23 18.94 8.96
N PHE A 248 16.93 18.70 9.07
CA PHE A 248 16.02 19.44 9.96
C PHE A 248 15.95 18.86 11.39
N ASN A 249 16.80 17.89 11.73
CA ASN A 249 16.83 17.22 13.04
C ASN A 249 15.49 16.59 13.47
N ILE A 250 14.67 16.16 12.52
CA ILE A 250 13.38 15.49 12.79
C ILE A 250 13.62 14.01 13.13
N ILE A 251 14.58 13.38 12.44
CA ILE A 251 15.02 12.00 12.68
C ILE A 251 16.54 11.92 12.78
N SER A 252 17.03 10.88 13.43
CA SER A 252 18.45 10.65 13.68
C SER A 252 19.24 10.29 12.41
N PRO A 253 20.54 10.65 12.33
CA PRO A 253 21.45 10.17 11.28
C PRO A 253 21.51 8.65 11.12
N TRP A 254 21.18 7.87 12.15
CA TRP A 254 21.02 6.41 12.03
C TRP A 254 19.98 5.99 10.98
N SER A 255 19.05 6.89 10.62
CA SER A 255 18.10 6.68 9.53
C SER A 255 18.76 6.57 8.15
N LEU A 256 20.04 6.95 8.00
CA LEU A 256 20.82 6.70 6.77
C LEU A 256 20.98 5.20 6.44
N LEU A 257 20.65 4.30 7.37
CA LEU A 257 20.55 2.86 7.09
C LEU A 257 19.63 2.55 5.91
N VAL A 258 18.64 3.40 5.61
CA VAL A 258 17.78 3.22 4.42
C VAL A 258 18.58 3.11 3.12
N PHE A 259 19.77 3.71 3.02
CA PHE A 259 20.62 3.61 1.82
C PHE A 259 21.12 2.19 1.54
N LEU A 260 21.04 1.26 2.50
CA LEU A 260 21.25 -0.16 2.24
C LEU A 260 20.18 -0.76 1.31
N SER A 261 19.01 -0.11 1.15
CA SER A 261 17.99 -0.49 0.16
C SER A 261 18.22 0.13 -1.23
N LEU A 262 19.30 0.89 -1.44
CA LEU A 262 19.59 1.50 -2.74
C LEU A 262 19.80 0.49 -3.87
N PRO A 263 20.47 -0.67 -3.68
CA PRO A 263 20.62 -1.66 -4.75
C PRO A 263 19.29 -2.18 -5.34
N PRO A 264 18.30 -2.64 -4.55
CA PRO A 264 16.99 -3.00 -5.11
C PRO A 264 16.24 -1.79 -5.70
N ALA A 265 16.41 -0.58 -5.16
CA ALA A 265 15.83 0.64 -5.74
C ALA A 265 16.33 0.89 -7.16
N LEU A 266 17.66 0.87 -7.36
CA LEU A 266 18.29 1.07 -8.66
C LEU A 266 17.94 -0.04 -9.66
N LYS A 267 17.80 -1.28 -9.18
CA LYS A 267 17.31 -2.39 -10.01
C LYS A 267 15.90 -2.11 -10.54
N ASN A 268 14.98 -1.65 -9.69
CA ASN A 268 13.62 -1.34 -10.09
C ASN A 268 13.55 -0.14 -11.06
N VAL A 269 14.35 0.90 -10.80
CA VAL A 269 14.51 2.07 -11.69
C VAL A 269 15.02 1.64 -13.07
N LYS A 270 15.98 0.72 -13.14
CA LYS A 270 16.49 0.17 -14.40
C LYS A 270 15.45 -0.67 -15.15
N ILE A 271 14.60 -1.41 -14.43
CA ILE A 271 13.50 -2.18 -15.03
C ILE A 271 12.52 -1.22 -15.72
N ILE A 272 12.04 -0.20 -15.01
CA ILE A 272 11.08 0.76 -15.59
C ILE A 272 11.74 1.70 -16.61
N SER A 273 13.05 1.99 -16.55
CA SER A 273 13.70 2.78 -17.60
C SER A 273 13.63 2.10 -18.95
N ASN A 274 13.72 0.77 -18.96
CA ASN A 274 13.78 -0.05 -20.15
C ASN A 274 12.40 -0.48 -20.67
N VAL A 275 11.30 -0.13 -19.99
CA VAL A 275 9.96 -0.46 -20.50
C VAL A 275 9.67 0.32 -21.79
N ASP A 276 9.11 -0.38 -22.77
CA ASP A 276 8.53 0.24 -23.96
C ASP A 276 6.99 0.07 -23.93
N ALA A 277 6.29 0.84 -24.78
CA ALA A 277 4.83 0.81 -24.82
C ALA A 277 4.26 -0.47 -25.48
N GLU A 278 5.09 -1.22 -26.21
CA GLU A 278 4.70 -2.41 -26.96
C GLU A 278 4.78 -3.67 -26.10
N ASN A 279 5.69 -3.70 -25.13
CA ASN A 279 6.04 -4.81 -24.25
C ASN A 279 5.90 -4.45 -22.76
N PRO A 280 4.67 -4.20 -22.27
CA PRO A 280 4.39 -3.94 -20.85
C PRO A 280 4.70 -5.16 -19.96
N SER A 281 4.85 -6.37 -20.53
CA SER A 281 5.18 -7.58 -19.77
C SER A 281 6.55 -7.51 -19.10
N SER A 282 7.47 -6.67 -19.62
CA SER A 282 8.79 -6.42 -19.04
C SER A 282 8.74 -5.86 -17.61
N ILE A 283 7.62 -5.24 -17.22
CA ILE A 283 7.39 -4.70 -15.86
C ILE A 283 6.28 -5.44 -15.11
N ALA A 284 5.93 -6.67 -15.52
CA ALA A 284 4.84 -7.44 -14.95
C ALA A 284 4.91 -7.58 -13.42
N MET A 285 6.12 -7.73 -12.88
CA MET A 285 6.40 -7.94 -11.45
C MET A 285 6.91 -6.68 -10.74
N LEU A 286 6.92 -5.53 -11.41
CA LEU A 286 7.57 -4.34 -10.85
C LEU A 286 6.88 -3.83 -9.58
N ASP A 287 5.55 -3.95 -9.47
CA ASP A 287 4.80 -3.64 -8.25
C ASP A 287 5.22 -4.54 -7.08
N VAL A 288 5.39 -5.84 -7.31
CA VAL A 288 5.89 -6.79 -6.30
C VAL A 288 7.32 -6.45 -5.87
N LEU A 289 8.21 -6.19 -6.82
CA LEU A 289 9.60 -5.80 -6.52
C LEU A 289 9.67 -4.44 -5.79
N THR A 290 8.75 -3.53 -6.10
CA THR A 290 8.63 -2.24 -5.42
C THR A 290 8.11 -2.43 -4.00
N ALA A 291 7.18 -3.35 -3.77
CA ALA A 291 6.67 -3.69 -2.44
C ALA A 291 7.76 -4.32 -1.57
N GLN A 292 8.63 -5.16 -2.15
CA GLN A 292 9.81 -5.68 -1.47
C GLN A 292 10.80 -4.56 -1.12
N HIS A 293 11.07 -3.64 -2.05
CA HIS A 293 11.91 -2.47 -1.77
C HIS A 293 11.31 -1.60 -0.65
N HIS A 294 10.00 -1.32 -0.70
CA HIS A 294 9.28 -0.59 0.34
C HIS A 294 9.41 -1.26 1.71
N MET A 295 9.27 -2.59 1.78
CA MET A 295 9.45 -3.36 3.00
C MET A 295 10.88 -3.22 3.56
N ILE A 296 11.90 -3.41 2.73
CA ILE A 296 13.31 -3.29 3.14
C ILE A 296 13.61 -1.87 3.62
N PHE A 297 13.22 -0.85 2.83
CA PHE A 297 13.42 0.56 3.16
C PHE A 297 12.77 0.91 4.50
N GLY A 298 11.49 0.54 4.68
CA GLY A 298 10.74 0.89 5.88
C GLY A 298 11.24 0.18 7.14
N LEU A 299 11.70 -1.07 7.02
CA LEU A 299 12.35 -1.78 8.12
C LEU A 299 13.69 -1.13 8.49
N LEU A 300 14.51 -0.75 7.50
CA LEU A 300 15.78 -0.05 7.75
C LEU A 300 15.55 1.32 8.41
N LEU A 301 14.54 2.06 7.97
CA LEU A 301 14.15 3.33 8.61
C LEU A 301 13.73 3.11 10.06
N SER A 302 12.88 2.11 10.30
CA SER A 302 12.40 1.73 11.64
C SER A 302 13.56 1.32 12.55
N VAL A 303 14.50 0.52 12.04
CA VAL A 303 15.72 0.11 12.76
C VAL A 303 16.62 1.31 13.05
N GLY A 304 16.79 2.23 12.10
CA GLY A 304 17.57 3.45 12.33
C GLY A 304 17.01 4.32 13.46
N ILE A 305 15.68 4.47 13.51
CA ILE A 305 14.98 5.16 14.61
C ILE A 305 15.17 4.41 15.93
N LEU A 306 15.01 3.08 15.93
CA LEU A 306 15.18 2.25 17.11
C LEU A 306 16.60 2.32 17.68
N ILE A 307 17.63 2.25 16.82
CA ILE A 307 19.03 2.39 17.25
C ILE A 307 19.21 3.73 17.95
N SER A 308 18.74 4.83 17.36
CA SER A 308 18.84 6.14 17.97
C SER A 308 18.10 6.30 19.30
N TYR A 309 17.11 5.45 19.59
CA TYR A 309 16.44 5.43 20.89
C TYR A 309 17.25 4.67 21.95
N LEU A 310 18.04 3.67 21.54
CA LEU A 310 18.77 2.78 22.44
C LEU A 310 20.16 3.29 22.84
N ILE A 311 20.78 4.15 22.03
CA ILE A 311 22.14 4.68 22.24
C ILE A 311 22.18 6.21 22.13
#